data_AF-H5UQZ1-F1
#
_entry.id   AF-H5UQZ1-F1
#
_cell.length_a   1.000
_cell.length_b   1.000
_cell.length_c   1.000
_cell.angle_alpha   90.00
_cell.angle_beta   90.00
_cell.angle_gamma   90.00
#
_symmetry.space_group_name_H-M   'P 1'
#
loop_
_entity.id
_entity.type
_entity.pdbx_description
1 polymer ?
#
loop_
_entity_poly.entity_id
_entity_poly.type
_entity_poly.pdbx_seq_one_letter_code
_entity_poly.pdbx_strand_id
1 'polypeptide(L)' 'MYGVRKMWKAYLRAWPGEPVARCTIERRMRALGLAGVPNARTTRTTRPARAKACPADRLQRDFTAPAPDHRWVADI' A
#
# COMPACT_ATOMS: atom_id res chain seq x y z
N MET A 1 -8.06 12.73 -14.78
CA MET A 1 -8.21 11.88 -15.99
C MET A 1 -8.54 10.45 -15.60
N TYR A 2 -9.51 9.80 -16.25
CA TYR A 2 -9.89 8.40 -15.98
C TYR A 2 -8.79 7.43 -16.41
N GLY A 3 -8.37 6.51 -15.54
CA GLY A 3 -7.48 5.40 -15.93
C GLY A 3 -8.18 4.30 -16.72
N VAL A 4 -7.38 3.41 -17.31
CA VAL A 4 -7.80 2.33 -18.23
C VAL A 4 -9.06 1.60 -17.77
N ARG A 5 -9.14 1.22 -16.50
CA ARG A 5 -10.32 0.52 -15.95
C ARG A 5 -11.60 1.35 -16.02
N LYS A 6 -11.52 2.64 -15.68
CA LYS A 6 -12.67 3.54 -15.70
C LYS A 6 -13.05 3.89 -17.14
N MET A 7 -12.07 4.06 -18.04
CA MET A 7 -12.30 4.28 -19.46
C MET A 7 -12.99 3.09 -20.12
N TRP A 8 -12.52 1.86 -19.84
CA TRP A 8 -13.15 0.64 -20.34
C TRP A 8 -14.62 0.50 -19.91
N LYS A 9 -14.91 0.78 -18.63
CA LYS A 9 -16.30 0.80 -18.14
C LYS A 9 -17.14 1.91 -18.77
N ALA A 10 -16.56 3.08 -19.02
CA ALA A 10 -17.26 4.18 -19.68
C ALA A 10 -17.61 3.81 -21.13
N TYR A 11 -16.68 3.19 -21.85
CA TYR A 11 -16.90 2.73 -23.22
C TYR A 11 -18.02 1.69 -23.30
N LEU A 12 -17.98 0.64 -22.46
CA LEU A 12 -19.03 -0.39 -22.44
C LEU A 12 -20.42 0.17 -22.09
N ARG A 13 -20.50 1.27 -21.33
CA ARG A 13 -21.76 1.96 -21.04
C ARG A 13 -22.26 2.80 -22.20
N ALA A 14 -21.33 3.43 -22.93
CA ALA A 14 -21.67 4.25 -24.09
C ALA A 14 -22.04 3.40 -25.31
N TRP A 15 -21.46 2.20 -25.44
CA TRP A 15 -21.65 1.29 -26.58
C TRP A 15 -22.00 -0.13 -26.10
N PRO A 16 -23.27 -0.38 -25.68
CA PRO A 16 -23.66 -1.65 -25.07
C PRO A 16 -23.56 -2.87 -25.99
N GLY A 17 -23.59 -2.67 -27.32
CA GLY A 17 -23.52 -3.73 -28.33
C GLY A 17 -22.11 -4.04 -28.84
N GLU A 18 -21.10 -3.29 -28.40
CA GLU A 18 -19.72 -3.42 -28.90
C GLU A 18 -18.76 -3.75 -27.75
N PRO A 19 -18.70 -5.02 -27.31
CA PRO A 19 -17.81 -5.40 -26.22
C PRO A 19 -16.35 -5.33 -26.69
N VAL A 20 -15.62 -4.35 -26.16
CA VAL A 20 -14.18 -4.20 -26.43
C VAL A 20 -13.35 -4.73 -25.26
N ALA A 21 -12.30 -5.48 -25.58
CA ALA A 21 -11.35 -5.97 -24.59
C ALA A 21 -10.61 -4.81 -23.89
N ARG A 22 -10.38 -4.93 -22.58
CA ARG A 22 -9.67 -3.91 -21.78
C ARG A 22 -8.31 -3.53 -22.37
N CYS A 23 -7.57 -4.50 -22.90
CA CYS A 23 -6.24 -4.27 -23.50
C CYS A 23 -6.32 -3.40 -24.76
N THR A 24 -7.44 -3.41 -25.49
CA THR A 24 -7.65 -2.55 -26.65
C THR A 24 -7.76 -1.09 -26.21
N ILE A 25 -8.55 -0.81 -25.17
CA ILE A 25 -8.64 0.54 -24.58
C ILE A 25 -7.28 1.00 -24.08
N GLU A 26 -6.53 0.12 -23.40
CA GLU A 26 -5.19 0.41 -22.91
C GLU A 26 -4.20 0.77 -24.03
N ARG A 27 -4.17 -0.01 -25.11
CA ARG A 27 -3.33 0.28 -26.28
C ARG A 27 -3.71 1.60 -26.95
N ARG A 28 -5.01 1.88 -27.10
CA ARG A 28 -5.50 3.15 -27.67
C ARG A 28 -5.13 4.34 -26.79
N MET A 29 -5.31 4.22 -25.47
CA MET A 29 -4.87 5.25 -24.53
C MET A 29 -3.36 5.50 -24.64
N ARG A 30 -2.52 4.45 -24.72
CA ARG A 30 -1.07 4.59 -24.90
C ARG A 30 -0.72 5.26 -26.23
N ALA A 31 -1.35 4.86 -27.33
CA ALA A 31 -1.11 5.43 -28.65
C ALA A 31 -1.46 6.92 -28.73
N LEU A 32 -2.46 7.36 -27.96
CA LEU A 32 -2.88 8.76 -27.87
C LEU A 32 -2.15 9.55 -26.77
N GLY A 33 -1.17 8.95 -26.08
CA GLY A 33 -0.48 9.59 -24.96
C GLY A 33 -1.36 9.85 -23.73
N LEU A 34 -2.53 9.21 -23.64
CA LEU A 34 -3.48 9.41 -22.54
C LEU A 34 -3.11 8.50 -21.37
N ALA A 35 -2.88 9.10 -20.21
CA ALA A 35 -2.63 8.37 -18.97
C ALA A 35 -3.67 8.74 -17.91
N GLY A 36 -4.23 7.71 -17.25
CA GLY A 36 -5.08 7.95 -16.09
C GLY A 36 -4.29 8.54 -14.94
N VAL A 37 -4.87 9.51 -14.25
CA VAL A 37 -4.32 9.93 -12.95
C VAL A 37 -4.69 8.83 -11.95
N PRO A 38 -3.72 8.21 -11.26
CA PRO A 38 -4.05 7.25 -10.20
C PRO A 38 -4.91 7.97 -9.15
N ASN A 39 -5.86 7.25 -8.55
CA ASN A 39 -6.48 7.74 -7.32
C ASN A 39 -5.41 7.66 -6.21
N ALA A 40 -4.44 8.58 -6.19
CA ALA A 40 -3.55 8.78 -5.06
C ALA A 40 -4.36 9.43 -3.92
N ARG A 41 -5.28 8.63 -3.36
CA ARG A 41 -6.07 8.94 -2.17
C ARG A 41 -5.52 8.09 -1.04
N THR A 42 -4.29 8.37 -0.64
CA THR A 42 -3.93 8.10 0.74
C THR A 42 -3.12 9.29 1.19
N THR A 43 -3.82 10.27 1.76
CA THR A 43 -3.20 11.17 2.72
C THR A 43 -2.59 10.26 3.77
N ARG A 44 -1.27 10.13 3.79
CA ARG A 44 -0.58 9.40 4.85
C ARG A 44 -0.64 10.28 6.11
N THR A 45 -1.77 10.25 6.80
CA THR A 45 -2.03 11.04 8.02
C THR A 45 -1.01 10.71 9.11
N THR A 46 -0.55 9.46 9.14
CA THR A 46 0.43 8.99 10.12
C THR A 46 1.77 8.73 9.45
N ARG A 47 2.73 9.63 9.64
CA ARG A 47 4.14 9.30 9.43
C ARG A 47 4.62 8.58 10.69
N PRO A 48 5.32 7.43 10.60
CA PRO A 48 5.90 6.83 11.78
C PRO A 48 6.81 7.87 12.44
N ALA A 49 6.65 8.05 13.75
CA ALA A 49 7.55 8.88 14.52
C ALA A 49 8.98 8.33 14.35
N ARG A 50 9.98 9.21 14.40
CA ARG A 50 11.38 8.78 14.45
C ARG A 50 11.50 7.76 15.59
N ALA A 51 12.09 6.60 15.30
CA ALA A 51 12.29 5.56 16.30
C ALA A 51 12.88 6.21 17.56
N LYS A 52 12.19 6.05 18.70
CA LYS A 52 12.77 6.42 19.99
C LYS A 52 14.04 5.58 20.18
N ALA A 53 15.01 6.10 20.93
CA ALA A 53 16.16 5.29 21.31
C ALA A 53 15.63 3.98 21.93
N CYS A 54 16.00 2.85 21.33
CA CYS A 54 15.65 1.54 21.87
C CYS A 54 16.22 1.47 23.29
N PRO A 55 15.44 1.06 24.30
CA PRO A 55 15.98 0.80 25.62
C PRO A 55 17.17 -0.14 25.51
N ALA A 56 18.26 0.18 26.21
CA ALA A 56 19.38 -0.72 26.28
C ALA A 56 18.91 -2.06 26.83
N ASP A 57 19.29 -3.15 26.15
CA ASP A 57 19.05 -4.50 26.64
C ASP A 57 19.75 -4.68 27.99
N ARG A 58 18.95 -4.71 29.06
CA ARG A 58 19.45 -4.87 30.42
C ARG A 58 19.88 -6.30 30.73
N LEU A 59 19.37 -7.26 29.97
CA LEU A 59 19.68 -8.67 30.16
C LEU A 59 20.86 -9.12 29.31
N GLN A 60 21.31 -8.32 28.35
CA GLN A 60 22.40 -8.68 27.42
C GLN A 60 22.17 -10.06 26.78
N ARG A 61 20.91 -10.37 26.47
CA ARG A 61 20.45 -11.68 25.98
C ARG A 61 20.69 -12.88 26.91
N ASP A 62 20.97 -12.64 28.19
CA ASP A 62 20.96 -13.67 29.24
C ASP A 62 19.57 -13.74 29.90
N PHE A 63 18.83 -14.79 29.58
CA PHE A 63 17.49 -15.06 30.10
C PHE A 63 17.49 -16.01 31.30
N THR A 64 18.66 -16.47 31.76
CA THR A 64 18.76 -17.39 32.89
C THR A 64 18.47 -16.66 34.20
N ALA A 65 17.45 -17.12 34.94
CA ALA A 65 17.11 -16.58 36.25
C ALA A 65 17.41 -17.61 37.36
N PRO A 66 18.01 -17.20 38.50
CA PRO A 66 18.29 -18.09 39.62
C PRO A 66 17.04 -18.55 40.37
N ALA A 67 15.94 -17.80 40.27
CA ALA A 67 14.62 -18.10 40.83
C ALA A 67 13.54 -17.33 40.03
N PRO A 68 12.24 -17.70 40.18
CA PRO A 68 11.13 -16.92 39.61
C PRO A 68 11.17 -15.45 40.04
N ASP A 69 10.63 -14.54 39.21
CA ASP A 69 10.52 -13.09 39.49
C ASP A 69 11.86 -12.31 39.64
N HIS A 70 13.01 -12.93 39.38
CA HIS A 70 14.32 -12.25 39.41
C HIS A 70 14.69 -11.54 38.10
N ARG A 71 14.10 -11.92 36.97
CA ARG A 71 14.33 -11.30 35.65
C ARG A 71 13.01 -11.18 34.89
N TRP A 72 12.78 -10.02 34.29
CA TRP A 72 11.54 -9.70 33.58
C TRP A 72 11.90 -9.20 32.19
N VAL A 73 11.21 -9.74 31.17
CA VAL A 73 11.33 -9.31 29.77
C VAL A 73 10.06 -8.56 29.40
N ALA A 74 10.22 -7.41 28.74
CA ALA A 74 9.10 -6.65 28.19
C ALA A 74 9.45 -6.21 26.78
N ASP A 75 8.53 -6.47 25.85
CA ASP A 75 8.56 -5.88 24.51
C ASP A 75 7.82 -4.53 24.58
N ILE A 76 8.47 -3.45 24.09
CA ILE A 76 7.94 -2.07 24.11
C ILE A 76 7.51 -1.56 22.74
#